data_AF-A0A0V0QL10-F1
#
_entry.id   AF-A0A0V0QL10-F1
#
_cell.length_a   1.000
_cell.length_b   1.000
_cell.length_c   1.000
_cell.angle_alpha   90.00
_cell.angle_beta   90.00
_cell.angle_gamma   90.00
#
_symmetry.space_group_name_H-M   'P 1'
#
loop_
_entity.id
_entity.type
_entity.pdbx_description
1 polymer ?
#
loop_
_entity_poly.entity_id
_entity_poly.type
_entity_poly.pdbx_seq_one_letter_code
_entity_poly.pdbx_strand_id
1 'polypeptide(L)'
;MFIAFIGRFAEAGGKDVQKYAKIIIPALLSNLSDKNSLNRSETIQCLQIWGEIIGMEQIFQQLPSFLAVDSPDMRIEVFNLMLKNPNILEKLECKPFIQPLISCITGKNMQVRALVEKIIQNNQVVIPYINNACSDFKPALVDQIKGVIQKCTAENQEDFQTSQHQMEEEPEFQNPYQNANNLNLYGNLPNNNSQQQQQAQIGQNLNRRTEALAA
;
A
#
# COMPACT_ATOMS: atom_id res chain seq x y z
N MET A 1 -16.38 14.94 -3.03
CA MET A 1 -16.50 16.34 -2.52
C MET A 1 -16.75 16.43 -1.00
N PHE A 2 -17.80 15.81 -0.43
CA PHE A 2 -18.02 15.84 1.03
C PHE A 2 -16.99 15.03 1.84
N ILE A 3 -16.54 13.89 1.31
CA ILE A 3 -15.55 13.04 1.98
C ILE A 3 -14.19 13.76 2.12
N ALA A 4 -13.76 14.45 1.07
CA ALA A 4 -12.55 15.26 1.09
C ALA A 4 -12.61 16.37 2.16
N PHE A 5 -13.77 17.03 2.31
CA PHE A 5 -13.97 18.02 3.37
C PHE A 5 -13.81 17.42 4.78
N ILE A 6 -14.34 16.22 5.03
CA ILE A 6 -14.18 15.52 6.32
C ILE A 6 -12.69 15.28 6.64
N GLY A 7 -11.89 14.92 5.64
CA GLY A 7 -10.44 14.76 5.81
C GLY A 7 -9.75 16.08 6.18
N ARG A 8 -10.04 17.16 5.45
CA ARG A 8 -9.49 18.50 5.74
C ARG A 8 -9.94 19.06 7.08
N PHE A 9 -11.17 18.78 7.49
CA PHE A 9 -11.67 19.14 8.81
C PHE A 9 -10.90 18.42 9.91
N ALA A 10 -10.64 17.12 9.75
CA ALA A 10 -9.82 16.35 10.69
C ALA A 10 -8.40 16.93 10.79
N GLU A 11 -7.77 17.20 9.64
CA GLU A 11 -6.44 17.79 9.51
C GLU A 11 -6.36 19.15 10.25
N ALA A 12 -7.35 20.02 10.05
CA ALA A 12 -7.42 21.33 10.71
C ALA A 12 -7.69 21.24 12.22
N GLY A 13 -8.49 20.28 12.66
CA GLY A 13 -8.82 20.10 14.09
C GLY A 13 -7.76 19.34 14.89
N GLY A 14 -6.83 18.63 14.23
CA GLY A 14 -5.78 17.87 14.89
C GLY A 14 -6.32 16.84 15.88
N LYS A 15 -5.64 16.64 17.02
CA LYS A 15 -5.99 15.60 18.00
C LYS A 15 -7.39 15.78 18.64
N ASP A 16 -7.91 17.01 18.67
CA ASP A 16 -9.22 17.28 19.27
C ASP A 16 -10.37 16.62 18.52
N VAL A 17 -10.16 16.22 17.25
CA VAL A 17 -11.19 15.53 16.45
C VAL A 17 -11.34 14.07 16.82
N GLN A 18 -10.41 13.50 17.61
CA GLN A 18 -10.42 12.09 18.01
C GLN A 18 -11.72 11.70 18.73
N LYS A 19 -12.31 12.61 19.52
CA LYS A 19 -13.59 12.37 20.21
C LYS A 19 -14.76 12.06 19.25
N TYR A 20 -14.64 12.45 17.98
CA TYR A 20 -15.63 12.18 16.94
C TYR A 20 -15.33 10.92 16.10
N ALA A 21 -14.16 10.30 16.29
CA ALA A 21 -13.73 9.15 15.48
C ALA A 21 -14.71 7.97 15.53
N LYS A 22 -15.30 7.70 16.69
CA LYS A 22 -16.29 6.61 16.87
C LYS A 22 -17.56 6.78 16.04
N ILE A 23 -17.86 8.00 15.58
CA ILE A 23 -19.02 8.30 14.74
C ILE A 23 -18.58 8.39 13.28
N ILE A 24 -17.47 9.09 13.01
CA ILE A 24 -17.04 9.40 11.65
C ILE A 24 -16.41 8.19 10.95
N ILE A 25 -15.56 7.41 11.64
CA ILE A 25 -14.85 6.28 11.02
C ILE A 25 -15.81 5.21 10.51
N PRO A 26 -16.82 4.73 11.27
CA PRO A 26 -17.80 3.77 10.73
C PRO A 26 -18.55 4.31 9.50
N ALA A 27 -18.90 5.60 9.52
CA ALA A 27 -19.59 6.24 8.41
C ALA A 27 -18.68 6.30 7.16
N LEU A 28 -17.39 6.64 7.32
CA LEU A 28 -16.42 6.57 6.24
C LEU A 28 -16.28 5.14 5.72
N LEU A 29 -16.06 4.16 6.60
CA LEU A 29 -15.91 2.75 6.21
C LEU A 29 -17.11 2.22 5.41
N SER A 30 -18.34 2.64 5.74
CA SER A 30 -19.53 2.26 4.97
C SER A 30 -19.49 2.70 3.50
N ASN A 31 -18.85 3.84 3.20
CA ASN A 31 -18.69 4.35 1.84
C ASN A 31 -17.73 3.50 0.98
N LEU A 32 -16.96 2.59 1.57
CA LEU A 32 -16.13 1.65 0.80
C LEU A 32 -16.97 0.64 0.00
N SER A 33 -18.27 0.53 0.29
CA SER A 33 -19.21 -0.29 -0.50
C SER A 33 -19.88 0.46 -1.66
N ASP A 34 -19.60 1.77 -1.82
CA ASP A 34 -20.16 2.58 -2.89
C ASP A 34 -19.73 2.05 -4.26
N LYS A 35 -20.63 2.08 -5.25
CA LYS A 35 -20.35 1.62 -6.62
C LYS A 35 -19.42 2.56 -7.37
N ASN A 36 -19.41 3.85 -7.01
CA ASN A 36 -18.51 4.84 -7.56
C ASN A 36 -17.09 4.68 -6.99
N SER A 37 -16.14 4.29 -7.85
CA SER A 37 -14.74 4.12 -7.46
C SER A 37 -14.08 5.41 -6.98
N LEU A 38 -14.52 6.57 -7.44
CA LEU A 38 -14.02 7.86 -6.96
C LEU A 38 -14.39 8.08 -5.49
N ASN A 39 -15.64 7.75 -5.10
CA ASN A 39 -16.08 7.84 -3.70
C ASN A 39 -15.27 6.90 -2.80
N ARG A 40 -15.00 5.68 -3.27
CA ARG A 40 -14.15 4.72 -2.52
C ARG A 40 -12.72 5.24 -2.37
N SER A 41 -12.13 5.77 -3.43
CA SER A 41 -10.78 6.36 -3.40
C SER A 41 -10.68 7.57 -2.47
N GLU A 42 -11.64 8.51 -2.54
CA GLU A 42 -11.73 9.64 -1.60
C GLU A 42 -11.87 9.15 -0.16
N THR A 43 -12.65 8.09 0.07
CA THR A 43 -12.83 7.48 1.40
C THR A 43 -11.52 6.93 1.95
N ILE A 44 -10.77 6.18 1.13
CA ILE A 44 -9.46 5.65 1.55
C ILE A 44 -8.50 6.78 1.92
N GLN A 45 -8.42 7.84 1.10
CA GLN A 45 -7.57 9.00 1.41
C GLN A 45 -7.99 9.67 2.72
N CYS A 46 -9.30 9.83 2.93
CA CYS A 46 -9.83 10.38 4.17
C CYS A 46 -9.49 9.52 5.38
N LEU A 47 -9.65 8.19 5.29
CA LEU A 47 -9.27 7.26 6.36
C LEU A 47 -7.77 7.32 6.67
N GLN A 48 -6.90 7.49 5.67
CA GLN A 48 -5.47 7.66 5.88
C GLN A 48 -5.17 8.94 6.69
N ILE A 49 -5.76 10.08 6.32
CA ILE A 49 -5.64 11.34 7.08
C ILE A 49 -6.09 11.16 8.53
N TRP A 50 -7.24 10.51 8.72
CA TRP A 50 -7.73 10.21 10.07
C TRP A 50 -6.74 9.32 10.83
N GLY A 51 -6.19 8.30 10.18
CA GLY A 51 -5.22 7.39 10.78
C GLY A 51 -3.91 8.04 11.17
N GLU A 52 -3.45 9.05 10.44
CA GLU A 52 -2.29 9.87 10.83
C GLU A 52 -2.55 10.67 12.12
N ILE A 53 -3.80 11.06 12.37
CA ILE A 53 -4.19 11.87 13.54
C ILE A 53 -4.45 10.99 14.78
N ILE A 54 -5.21 9.91 14.62
CA ILE A 54 -5.69 9.09 15.75
C ILE A 54 -4.98 7.74 15.90
N GLY A 55 -4.10 7.40 14.96
CA GLY A 55 -3.48 6.09 14.82
C GLY A 55 -4.30 5.17 13.91
N MET A 56 -3.64 4.54 12.94
CA MET A 56 -4.28 3.61 12.01
C MET A 56 -4.92 2.43 12.76
N GLU A 57 -4.34 1.99 13.87
CA GLU A 57 -4.85 0.90 14.71
C GLU A 57 -6.31 1.15 15.11
N GLN A 58 -6.70 2.38 15.44
CA GLN A 58 -8.09 2.72 15.81
C GLN A 58 -9.08 2.56 14.66
N ILE A 59 -8.61 2.72 13.43
CA ILE A 59 -9.42 2.49 12.22
C ILE A 59 -9.54 0.99 11.98
N PHE A 60 -8.41 0.27 12.00
CA PHE A 60 -8.41 -1.16 11.72
C PHE A 60 -9.21 -1.97 12.74
N GLN A 61 -9.22 -1.58 14.02
CA GLN A 61 -10.06 -2.21 15.06
C GLN A 61 -11.56 -2.29 14.71
N GLN A 62 -12.05 -1.40 13.83
CA GLN A 62 -13.45 -1.34 13.46
C GLN A 62 -13.78 -2.18 12.22
N LEU A 63 -12.77 -2.59 11.44
CA LEU A 63 -12.97 -3.31 10.17
C LEU A 63 -13.61 -4.70 10.27
N PRO A 64 -13.45 -5.50 11.33
CA PRO A 64 -14.03 -6.85 11.38
C PRO A 64 -15.53 -6.89 11.06
N SER A 65 -16.31 -5.91 11.55
CA SER A 65 -17.74 -5.83 11.26
C SER A 65 -18.05 -5.48 9.80
N PHE A 66 -17.16 -4.73 9.13
CA PHE A 66 -17.32 -4.38 7.72
C PHE A 66 -16.87 -5.51 6.79
N LEU A 67 -15.81 -6.24 7.14
CA LEU A 67 -15.35 -7.40 6.37
C LEU A 67 -16.37 -8.57 6.39
N ALA A 68 -17.16 -8.65 7.47
CA ALA A 68 -18.27 -9.59 7.58
C ALA A 68 -19.41 -9.30 6.59
N VAL A 69 -19.54 -8.06 6.10
CA VAL A 69 -20.51 -7.70 5.06
C VAL A 69 -20.04 -8.28 3.72
N ASP A 70 -20.95 -8.96 3.00
CA ASP A 70 -20.62 -9.58 1.72
C ASP A 70 -20.59 -8.57 0.57
N SER A 71 -19.60 -7.67 0.61
CA SER A 71 -19.33 -6.69 -0.43
C SER A 71 -17.89 -6.86 -0.96
N PRO A 72 -17.70 -7.41 -2.17
CA PRO A 72 -16.38 -7.56 -2.77
C PRO A 72 -15.65 -6.23 -2.94
N ASP A 73 -16.36 -5.18 -3.35
CA ASP A 73 -15.79 -3.83 -3.55
C ASP A 73 -15.18 -3.32 -2.23
N MET A 74 -15.93 -3.39 -1.13
CA MET A 74 -15.47 -2.99 0.21
C MET A 74 -14.28 -3.83 0.67
N ARG A 75 -14.36 -5.17 0.54
CA ARG A 75 -13.26 -6.07 0.93
C ARG A 75 -11.97 -5.76 0.18
N ILE A 76 -12.05 -5.49 -1.13
CA ILE A 76 -10.87 -5.13 -1.93
C ILE A 76 -10.23 -3.85 -1.40
N GLU A 77 -11.00 -2.78 -1.18
CA GLU A 77 -10.45 -1.52 -0.69
C GLU A 77 -9.86 -1.66 0.72
N VAL A 78 -10.55 -2.39 1.61
CA VAL A 78 -10.08 -2.66 2.97
C VAL A 78 -8.77 -3.46 2.96
N PHE A 79 -8.68 -4.54 2.19
CA PHE A 79 -7.46 -5.34 2.14
C PHE A 79 -6.31 -4.57 1.48
N ASN A 80 -6.57 -3.75 0.46
CA ASN A 80 -5.55 -2.85 -0.08
C ASN A 80 -5.05 -1.84 0.96
N LEU A 81 -5.94 -1.30 1.80
CA LEU A 81 -5.54 -0.42 2.90
C LEU A 81 -4.69 -1.16 3.95
N MET A 82 -5.05 -2.39 4.29
CA MET A 82 -4.27 -3.25 5.18
C MET A 82 -2.88 -3.56 4.60
N LEU A 83 -2.76 -3.84 3.29
CA LEU A 83 -1.47 -4.10 2.64
C LEU A 83 -0.53 -2.89 2.65
N LYS A 84 -1.06 -1.66 2.69
CA LYS A 84 -0.27 -0.44 2.88
C LYS A 84 0.25 -0.28 4.32
N ASN A 85 -0.26 -1.06 5.26
CA ASN A 85 0.12 -1.06 6.67
C ASN A 85 0.56 -2.48 7.06
N PRO A 86 1.73 -2.95 6.56
CA PRO A 86 2.21 -4.29 6.88
C PRO A 86 2.34 -4.45 8.40
N ASN A 87 2.10 -5.67 8.90
CA ASN A 87 2.15 -6.01 10.32
C ASN A 87 1.07 -5.35 11.19
N ILE A 88 0.07 -4.69 10.60
CA ILE A 88 -1.00 -4.06 11.38
C ILE A 88 -1.74 -5.07 12.27
N LEU A 89 -1.89 -6.33 11.83
CA LEU A 89 -2.59 -7.34 12.62
C LEU A 89 -1.77 -7.79 13.84
N GLU A 90 -0.45 -7.62 13.85
CA GLU A 90 0.39 -7.88 15.03
C GLU A 90 0.13 -6.89 16.17
N LYS A 91 -0.36 -5.69 15.83
CA LYS A 91 -0.71 -4.63 16.78
C LYS A 91 -2.17 -4.69 17.24
N LEU A 92 -2.95 -5.63 16.70
CA LEU A 92 -4.39 -5.72 16.92
C LEU A 92 -4.78 -7.05 17.54
N GLU A 93 -5.93 -7.06 18.18
CA GLU A 93 -6.61 -8.30 18.53
C GLU A 93 -6.99 -9.04 17.24
N CYS A 94 -6.31 -10.16 16.97
CA CYS A 94 -6.50 -10.93 15.74
C CYS A 94 -7.84 -11.67 15.69
N LYS A 95 -8.37 -12.11 16.85
CA LYS A 95 -9.58 -12.96 16.94
C LYS A 95 -10.78 -12.44 16.13
N PRO A 96 -11.18 -11.16 16.22
CA PRO A 96 -12.28 -10.61 15.42
C PRO A 96 -12.11 -10.73 13.90
N PHE A 97 -10.87 -10.78 13.39
CA PHE A 97 -10.59 -10.87 11.96
C PHE A 97 -10.70 -12.29 11.41
N ILE A 98 -10.62 -13.32 12.26
CA ILE A 98 -10.46 -14.71 11.82
C ILE A 98 -11.63 -15.21 10.98
N GLN A 99 -12.86 -15.01 11.46
CA GLN A 99 -14.05 -15.44 10.73
C GLN A 99 -14.22 -14.69 9.39
N PRO A 100 -14.09 -13.35 9.33
CA PRO A 100 -14.08 -12.63 8.05
C PRO A 100 -12.98 -13.08 7.09
N LEU A 101 -11.75 -13.33 7.58
CA LEU A 101 -10.65 -13.82 6.74
C LEU A 101 -10.95 -15.20 6.17
N ILE A 102 -11.42 -16.15 6.99
CA ILE A 102 -11.82 -17.50 6.52
C ILE A 102 -12.96 -17.40 5.50
N SER A 103 -13.97 -16.57 5.75
CA SER A 103 -15.05 -16.32 4.80
C SER A 103 -14.53 -15.80 3.46
N CYS A 104 -13.52 -14.92 3.48
CA CYS A 104 -12.89 -14.42 2.26
C CYS A 104 -12.05 -15.48 1.54
N ILE A 105 -11.28 -16.32 2.26
CA ILE A 105 -10.48 -17.44 1.69
C ILE A 105 -11.38 -18.44 0.97
N THR A 106 -12.49 -18.79 1.58
CA THR A 106 -13.47 -19.76 1.06
C THR A 106 -14.47 -19.14 0.08
N GLY A 107 -14.43 -17.82 -0.08
CA GLY A 107 -15.36 -17.05 -0.90
C GLY A 107 -15.19 -17.28 -2.40
N LYS A 108 -16.17 -16.81 -3.19
CA LYS A 108 -16.19 -16.98 -4.66
C LYS A 108 -15.28 -16.00 -5.39
N ASN A 109 -15.03 -14.82 -4.84
CA ASN A 109 -14.28 -13.75 -5.50
C ASN A 109 -12.76 -14.02 -5.46
N MET A 110 -12.16 -14.25 -6.64
CA MET A 110 -10.74 -14.62 -6.76
C MET A 110 -9.79 -13.50 -6.33
N GLN A 111 -10.13 -12.25 -6.63
CA GLN A 111 -9.31 -11.09 -6.27
C GLN A 111 -9.26 -10.89 -4.75
N VAL A 112 -10.41 -11.04 -4.08
CA VAL A 112 -10.48 -11.02 -2.62
C VAL A 112 -9.63 -12.13 -2.00
N ARG A 113 -9.70 -13.36 -2.53
CA ARG A 113 -8.84 -14.47 -2.06
C ARG A 113 -7.36 -14.13 -2.18
N ALA A 114 -6.93 -13.64 -3.35
CA ALA A 114 -5.54 -13.26 -3.59
C ALA A 114 -5.05 -12.13 -2.66
N LEU A 115 -5.92 -11.17 -2.32
CA LEU A 115 -5.58 -10.13 -1.35
C LEU A 115 -5.45 -10.70 0.06
N VAL A 116 -6.33 -11.61 0.48
CA VAL A 116 -6.25 -12.25 1.79
C VAL A 116 -5.01 -13.13 1.92
N GLU A 117 -4.63 -13.85 0.86
CA GLU A 117 -3.36 -14.60 0.81
C GLU A 117 -2.17 -13.69 1.15
N LYS A 118 -2.08 -12.52 0.51
CA LYS A 118 -1.03 -11.52 0.80
C LYS A 118 -1.10 -10.96 2.22
N ILE A 119 -2.31 -10.76 2.75
CA ILE A 119 -2.49 -10.31 4.14
C ILE A 119 -1.95 -11.34 5.13
N ILE A 120 -2.24 -12.62 4.92
CA ILE A 120 -1.75 -13.72 5.76
C ILE A 120 -0.24 -13.84 5.64
N GLN A 121 0.30 -13.73 4.43
CA GLN A 121 1.75 -13.72 4.19
C GLN A 121 2.46 -12.62 4.98
N ASN A 122 1.91 -11.40 4.99
CA ASN A 122 2.46 -10.26 5.72
C ASN A 122 2.14 -10.27 7.23
N ASN A 123 1.29 -11.16 7.71
CA ASN A 123 0.84 -11.18 9.11
C ASN A 123 0.71 -12.63 9.61
N GLN A 124 1.80 -13.39 9.60
CA GLN A 124 1.78 -14.81 9.97
C GLN A 124 1.23 -15.08 11.39
N VAL A 125 1.19 -14.05 12.25
CA VAL A 125 0.52 -14.07 13.56
C VAL A 125 -0.92 -14.59 13.50
N VAL A 126 -1.63 -14.45 12.36
CA VAL A 126 -3.01 -14.93 12.24
C VAL A 126 -3.12 -16.43 12.01
N ILE A 127 -2.07 -17.10 11.52
CA ILE A 127 -2.11 -18.51 11.10
C ILE A 127 -2.55 -19.45 12.24
N PRO A 128 -2.00 -19.37 13.47
CA PRO A 128 -2.45 -20.22 14.57
C PRO A 128 -3.94 -20.05 14.90
N TYR A 129 -4.44 -18.81 14.81
CA TYR A 129 -5.86 -18.52 15.07
C TYR A 129 -6.77 -19.07 13.97
N ILE A 130 -6.35 -18.96 12.70
CA ILE A 130 -7.08 -19.57 11.58
C ILE A 130 -7.12 -21.09 11.74
N ASN A 131 -5.98 -21.74 12.03
CA ASN A 131 -5.91 -23.19 12.24
C ASN A 131 -6.84 -23.65 13.37
N ASN A 132 -6.88 -22.94 14.49
CA ASN A 132 -7.78 -23.25 15.60
C ASN A 132 -9.26 -23.09 15.20
N ALA A 133 -9.60 -22.07 14.41
CA ALA A 133 -10.97 -21.86 13.96
C ALA A 133 -11.42 -22.88 12.89
N CYS A 134 -10.49 -23.59 12.24
CA CYS A 134 -10.81 -24.58 11.20
C CYS A 134 -11.49 -25.85 11.74
N SER A 135 -11.47 -26.13 13.05
CA SER A 135 -12.04 -27.35 13.64
C SER A 135 -13.54 -27.52 13.36
N ASP A 136 -14.25 -26.42 13.19
CA ASP A 136 -15.71 -26.39 13.06
C ASP A 136 -16.17 -26.50 11.60
N PHE A 137 -15.23 -26.57 10.64
CA PHE A 137 -15.53 -26.59 9.21
C PHE A 137 -15.51 -27.99 8.63
N LYS A 138 -16.23 -28.17 7.51
CA LYS A 138 -16.21 -29.42 6.74
C LYS A 138 -14.80 -29.70 6.20
N PRO A 139 -14.37 -30.97 6.09
CA PRO A 139 -13.01 -31.32 5.64
C PRO A 139 -12.56 -30.62 4.37
N ALA A 140 -13.44 -30.53 3.35
CA ALA A 140 -13.11 -29.86 2.09
C ALA A 140 -12.73 -28.37 2.24
N LEU A 141 -13.39 -27.65 3.16
CA LEU A 141 -13.04 -26.25 3.44
C LEU A 141 -11.73 -26.16 4.23
N VAL A 142 -11.50 -27.09 5.15
CA VAL A 142 -10.25 -27.18 5.90
C VAL A 142 -9.07 -27.41 4.95
N ASP A 143 -9.22 -28.32 3.98
CA ASP A 143 -8.18 -28.60 2.98
C ASP A 143 -7.89 -27.38 2.12
N GLN A 144 -8.92 -26.65 1.70
CA GLN A 144 -8.77 -25.39 0.97
C GLN A 144 -8.02 -24.34 1.79
N ILE A 145 -8.38 -24.15 3.06
CA ILE A 145 -7.73 -23.16 3.95
C ILE A 145 -6.27 -23.55 4.20
N LYS A 146 -6.00 -24.85 4.46
CA LYS A 146 -4.64 -25.37 4.64
C LYS A 146 -3.78 -25.16 3.39
N GLY A 147 -4.32 -25.36 2.20
CA GLY A 147 -3.60 -25.10 0.94
C GLY A 147 -3.17 -23.64 0.80
N VAL A 148 -4.04 -22.70 1.20
CA VAL A 148 -3.70 -21.27 1.25
C VAL A 148 -2.60 -20.98 2.27
N ILE A 149 -2.73 -21.50 3.50
CA ILE A 149 -1.71 -21.31 4.54
C ILE A 149 -0.36 -21.87 4.09
N GLN A 150 -0.33 -23.08 3.52
CA GLN A 150 0.89 -23.70 3.04
C GLN A 150 1.58 -22.85 1.98
N LYS A 151 0.83 -22.32 1.01
CA LYS A 151 1.34 -21.40 -0.01
C LYS A 151 1.97 -20.15 0.62
N CYS A 152 1.26 -19.50 1.56
CA CYS A 152 1.77 -18.32 2.26
C CYS A 152 3.04 -18.60 3.08
N THR A 153 3.18 -19.81 3.64
CA THR A 153 4.38 -20.20 4.41
C THR A 153 5.57 -20.57 3.53
N ALA A 154 5.33 -21.17 2.35
CA ALA A 154 6.39 -21.61 1.44
C ALA A 154 7.06 -20.43 0.72
N GLU A 155 6.28 -19.45 0.23
CA GLU A 155 6.82 -18.29 -0.48
C GLU A 155 7.76 -17.43 0.38
N ASN A 156 7.57 -17.41 1.70
CA ASN A 156 8.48 -16.69 2.62
C ASN A 156 9.85 -17.40 2.81
N GLN A 157 10.00 -18.67 2.40
CA GLN A 157 11.26 -19.41 2.54
C GLN A 157 12.18 -19.26 1.32
N GLU A 158 11.63 -19.01 0.12
CA GLU A 158 12.41 -18.87 -1.12
C GLU A 158 13.18 -17.55 -1.21
N ASP A 159 12.69 -16.48 -0.56
CA ASP A 159 13.41 -15.21 -0.44
C ASP A 159 14.70 -15.32 0.40
N PHE A 160 14.85 -16.37 1.22
CA PHE A 160 16.05 -16.56 2.05
C PHE A 160 17.13 -17.40 1.35
N GLN A 161 16.77 -18.26 0.40
CA GLN A 161 17.74 -19.11 -0.31
C GLN A 161 18.40 -18.39 -1.50
N THR A 162 17.70 -17.46 -2.14
CA THR A 162 18.24 -16.69 -3.28
C THR A 162 19.35 -15.71 -2.86
N SER A 163 19.38 -15.28 -1.59
CA SER A 163 20.44 -14.40 -1.06
C SER A 163 21.70 -15.12 -0.56
N GLN A 164 21.74 -16.46 -0.55
CA GLN A 164 22.92 -17.24 -0.12
C GLN A 164 23.73 -17.84 -1.28
N HIS A 165 23.35 -17.60 -2.54
CA HIS A 165 24.03 -18.18 -3.71
C HIS A 165 24.69 -17.16 -4.65
N GLN A 166 24.94 -15.93 -4.19
CA GLN A 166 25.71 -14.93 -4.93
C GLN A 166 26.93 -14.44 -4.12
N MET A 167 27.79 -15.36 -3.70
CA MET A 167 29.18 -15.07 -3.30
C MET A 167 30.03 -16.31 -3.55
N GLU A 168 30.25 -16.65 -4.82
CA GLU A 168 31.39 -17.49 -5.27
C GLU A 168 31.41 -17.49 -6.81
N GLU A 169 31.98 -16.43 -7.38
CA GLU A 169 32.68 -16.49 -8.66
C GLU A 169 33.61 -15.27 -8.72
N GLU A 170 34.84 -15.48 -8.28
CA GLU A 170 35.94 -14.52 -8.37
C GLU A 170 36.55 -14.66 -9.78
N PRO A 171 36.46 -13.65 -10.68
CA PRO A 171 37.11 -13.73 -11.97
C PRO A 171 38.61 -13.45 -11.83
N GLU A 172 39.43 -14.37 -12.36
CA GLU A 172 40.89 -14.28 -12.44
C GLU A 172 41.35 -12.94 -13.04
N PHE A 173 42.19 -12.23 -12.27
CA PHE A 173 42.78 -10.94 -12.64
C PHE A 173 43.96 -11.17 -13.61
N GLN A 174 43.76 -10.91 -14.91
CA GLN A 174 44.86 -10.83 -15.88
C GLN A 174 45.62 -9.51 -15.74
N ASN A 175 46.94 -9.63 -15.57
CA ASN A 175 47.90 -8.60 -15.21
C ASN A 175 48.28 -7.70 -16.41
N PRO A 176 47.98 -6.37 -16.42
CA PRO A 176 48.25 -5.51 -17.56
C PRO A 176 49.46 -4.60 -17.32
N TYR A 177 50.67 -5.15 -17.42
CA TYR A 177 51.89 -4.34 -17.54
C TYR A 177 52.70 -4.75 -18.76
N GLN A 178 52.19 -4.42 -19.95
CA GLN A 178 53.00 -4.16 -21.12
C GLN A 178 52.38 -3.00 -21.90
N ASN A 179 53.01 -1.83 -21.79
CA ASN A 179 53.65 -1.10 -22.89
C ASN A 179 53.50 0.42 -22.71
N ALA A 180 54.59 1.05 -22.34
CA ALA A 180 54.76 2.50 -22.39
C ALA A 180 54.92 2.91 -23.86
N ASN A 181 54.18 3.95 -24.30
CA ASN A 181 54.62 5.00 -25.23
C ASN A 181 53.43 5.83 -25.74
N ASN A 182 53.10 6.92 -25.05
CA ASN A 182 53.17 8.29 -25.58
C ASN A 182 52.45 9.26 -24.64
N LEU A 183 53.24 10.20 -24.14
CA LEU A 183 52.79 11.38 -23.44
C LEU A 183 52.34 12.41 -24.50
N ASN A 184 51.10 12.89 -24.45
CA ASN A 184 50.83 14.26 -24.84
C ASN A 184 49.62 14.82 -24.09
N LEU A 185 49.86 16.04 -23.63
CA LEU A 185 49.22 16.78 -22.55
C LEU A 185 48.41 17.93 -23.16
N TYR A 186 47.31 18.29 -22.50
CA TYR A 186 46.41 19.45 -22.72
C TYR A 186 45.34 19.38 -23.84
N GLY A 187 44.09 19.56 -23.43
CA GLY A 187 43.04 20.12 -24.30
C GLY A 187 41.59 19.82 -23.90
N ASN A 188 40.94 20.80 -23.26
CA ASN A 188 39.50 21.10 -23.32
C ASN A 188 38.51 20.41 -22.36
N LEU A 189 38.11 21.18 -21.34
CA LEU A 189 36.86 21.05 -20.59
C LEU A 189 35.68 21.57 -21.42
N PRO A 190 34.52 20.87 -21.50
CA PRO A 190 33.30 21.42 -22.06
C PRO A 190 32.61 22.40 -21.11
N ASN A 191 32.28 23.56 -21.68
CA ASN A 191 31.61 24.71 -21.09
C ASN A 191 30.10 24.45 -20.93
N ASN A 192 29.55 24.77 -19.76
CA ASN A 192 28.19 24.47 -19.35
C ASN A 192 27.32 25.72 -19.52
N ASN A 193 26.66 25.88 -20.68
CA ASN A 193 25.97 27.13 -21.04
C ASN A 193 24.62 26.93 -21.75
N SER A 194 23.78 26.00 -21.28
CA SER A 194 22.44 25.76 -21.86
C SER A 194 21.25 25.98 -20.92
N GLN A 195 21.44 26.47 -19.70
CA GLN A 195 20.32 26.74 -18.76
C GLN A 195 19.84 28.20 -18.68
N GLN A 196 20.44 29.16 -19.39
CA GLN A 196 20.01 30.58 -19.33
C GLN A 196 19.14 31.07 -20.50
N GLN A 197 18.85 30.26 -21.53
CA GLN A 197 18.05 30.72 -22.68
C GLN A 197 16.55 30.37 -22.65
N GLN A 198 16.06 29.59 -21.69
CA GLN A 198 14.61 29.28 -21.60
C GLN A 198 13.80 30.23 -20.72
N GLN A 199 14.42 31.12 -19.94
CA GLN A 199 13.70 32.06 -19.08
C GLN A 199 13.33 33.40 -19.76
N ALA A 200 13.82 33.67 -20.98
CA ALA A 200 13.55 34.93 -21.68
C ALA A 200 12.29 34.92 -22.58
N GLN A 201 11.67 33.76 -22.85
CA GLN A 201 10.49 33.68 -23.74
C GLN A 201 9.13 33.67 -23.01
N ILE A 202 9.12 33.51 -21.68
CA ILE A 202 7.86 33.53 -20.90
C ILE A 202 7.42 34.98 -20.59
N GLY A 203 8.36 35.92 -20.48
CA GLY A 203 8.08 37.33 -20.16
C GLY A 203 7.45 38.16 -21.28
N GLN A 204 7.60 37.76 -22.56
CA GLN A 204 7.07 38.54 -23.69
C GLN A 204 5.61 38.20 -24.08
N ASN A 205 5.06 37.08 -23.60
CA ASN A 205 3.68 36.67 -23.90
C ASN A 205 2.64 37.25 -22.92
N LEU A 206 3.06 37.82 -21.80
CA LEU A 206 2.13 38.43 -20.82
C LEU A 206 1.74 39.88 -21.18
N ASN A 207 2.59 40.64 -21.88
CA ASN A 207 2.28 42.03 -22.26
C ASN A 207 1.31 42.16 -23.45
N ARG A 208 1.21 41.16 -24.34
CA ARG A 208 0.27 41.22 -25.47
C ARG A 208 -1.18 40.89 -25.10
N ARG A 209 -1.42 40.31 -23.92
CA ARG A 209 -2.77 39.89 -23.50
C ARG A 209 -3.55 40.97 -22.76
N THR A 210 -2.86 41.97 -22.21
CA THR A 210 -3.48 43.11 -21.51
C THR A 210 -3.93 44.24 -22.43
N GLU A 211 -3.41 44.33 -23.66
CA GLU A 211 -3.84 45.37 -24.63
C GLU A 211 -5.09 44.97 -25.45
N ALA A 212 -5.46 43.69 -25.49
CA ALA A 212 -6.62 43.19 -26.24
C ALA A 212 -7.94 43.18 -25.42
N LEU A 213 -7.93 43.65 -24.18
CA LEU A 213 -9.11 43.72 -23.29
C LEU A 213 -9.56 45.16 -22.98
N ALA A 214 -8.95 46.16 -23.61
CA ALA A 214 -9.22 47.58 -23.40
C ALA A 214 -9.64 48.35 -24.68
N ALA A 215 -10.03 47.65 -25.74
CA ALA A 215 -10.57 48.23 -26.98
C ALA A 215 -11.96 47.66 -27.30
#